data_AF-A0A437S4A3-F1
#
_entry.id   AF-A0A437S4A3-F1
#
_cell.length_a   1.000
_cell.length_b   1.000
_cell.length_c   1.000
_cell.angle_alpha   90.00
_cell.angle_beta   90.00
_cell.angle_gamma   90.00
#
_symmetry.space_group_name_H-M   'P 1'
#
loop_
_entity.id
_entity.type
_entity.pdbx_description
1 polymer ?
#
loop_
_entity_poly.entity_id
_entity_poly.type
_entity_poly.pdbx_seq_one_letter_code
_entity_poly.pdbx_strand_id
1 'polypeptide(L)'
;MTEIIDYLSKAFSGLKPLIGGILSILTYILFPHADFKYALIAVTIAAFLDIFTKAYAIIRKNGGYFKSVRNKKLFSRTMWERTIVKIFSYLIIFALTGLSYRVVFLKEASKIMASFVYSVIFLREFQSNIENLIEAGADLGWLKSFVKKRYDKLMEDREKGEDKR
;
A
#
# COMPACT_ATOMS: atom_id res chain seq x y z
N MET A 1 -43.83 -12.85 12.46
CA MET A 1 -43.21 -11.62 13.04
C MET A 1 -42.06 -11.96 13.98
N THR A 2 -42.23 -12.91 14.89
CA THR A 2 -41.22 -13.33 15.88
C THR A 2 -39.93 -13.87 15.27
N GLU A 3 -39.99 -14.65 14.19
CA GLU A 3 -38.79 -15.18 13.51
C GLU A 3 -37.96 -14.11 12.82
N ILE A 4 -38.59 -13.10 12.21
CA ILE A 4 -37.88 -11.98 11.57
C ILE A 4 -37.15 -11.15 12.63
N ILE A 5 -37.78 -10.93 13.78
CA ILE A 5 -37.19 -10.21 14.92
C ILE A 5 -36.04 -11.01 15.52
N ASP A 6 -36.15 -12.33 15.65
CA ASP A 6 -35.06 -13.20 16.14
C ASP A 6 -33.87 -13.27 15.17
N TYR A 7 -34.14 -13.29 13.86
CA TYR A 7 -33.11 -13.25 12.83
C TYR A 7 -32.37 -11.91 12.78
N LEU A 8 -33.10 -10.78 12.91
CA LEU A 8 -32.52 -9.45 13.04
C LEU A 8 -31.71 -9.33 14.35
N SER A 9 -32.24 -9.85 15.47
CA SER A 9 -31.52 -9.87 16.75
C SER A 9 -30.20 -10.63 16.61
N LYS A 10 -30.19 -11.81 15.98
CA LYS A 10 -28.96 -12.57 15.70
C LYS A 10 -28.00 -11.86 14.75
N ALA A 11 -28.52 -11.17 13.74
CA ALA A 11 -27.72 -10.38 12.81
C ALA A 11 -27.04 -9.17 13.47
N PHE A 12 -27.69 -8.56 14.48
CA PHE A 12 -27.18 -7.42 15.25
C PHE A 12 -26.54 -7.82 16.59
N SER A 13 -26.57 -9.09 17.00
CA SER A 13 -25.89 -9.60 18.19
C SER A 13 -24.46 -10.01 17.87
N GLY A 14 -23.49 -9.45 18.61
CA GLY A 14 -22.08 -9.89 18.61
C GLY A 14 -21.08 -8.90 18.01
N LEU A 15 -19.86 -9.37 17.75
CA LEU A 15 -18.74 -8.56 17.21
C LEU A 15 -18.92 -8.21 15.72
N LYS A 16 -19.77 -8.96 14.99
CA LYS A 16 -19.96 -8.88 13.54
C LYS A 16 -20.53 -7.54 13.04
N PRO A 17 -21.55 -6.93 13.67
CA PRO A 17 -22.06 -5.62 13.27
C PRO A 17 -21.06 -4.49 13.55
N LEU A 18 -20.30 -4.60 14.63
CA LEU A 18 -19.28 -3.63 14.99
C LEU A 18 -18.10 -3.67 14.00
N ILE A 19 -17.62 -4.88 13.67
CA ILE A 19 -16.63 -5.08 12.59
C ILE A 19 -17.20 -4.59 11.25
N GLY A 20 -18.46 -4.91 10.94
CA GLY A 20 -19.14 -4.45 9.73
C GLY A 20 -19.20 -2.93 9.65
N GLY A 21 -19.58 -2.25 10.72
CA GLY A 21 -19.63 -0.79 10.81
C GLY A 21 -18.25 -0.15 10.63
N ILE A 22 -17.21 -0.68 11.30
CA ILE A 22 -15.83 -0.20 11.13
C ILE A 22 -15.37 -0.39 9.68
N LEU A 23 -15.61 -1.56 9.10
CA LEU A 23 -15.26 -1.83 7.71
C LEU A 23 -16.05 -0.94 6.75
N SER A 24 -17.33 -0.66 6.99
CA SER A 24 -18.12 0.26 6.18
C SER A 24 -17.56 1.68 6.23
N ILE A 25 -17.19 2.18 7.41
CA ILE A 25 -16.56 3.51 7.57
C ILE A 25 -15.22 3.55 6.85
N LEU A 26 -14.36 2.55 7.05
CA LEU A 26 -13.06 2.46 6.37
C LEU A 26 -13.23 2.42 4.86
N THR A 27 -14.15 1.61 4.35
CA THR A 27 -14.42 1.48 2.91
C THR A 27 -14.95 2.79 2.34
N TYR A 28 -15.86 3.46 3.05
CA TYR A 28 -16.41 4.76 2.65
C TYR A 28 -15.35 5.87 2.57
N ILE A 29 -14.37 5.84 3.48
CA ILE A 29 -13.25 6.79 3.53
C ILE A 29 -12.22 6.45 2.46
N LEU A 30 -11.77 5.20 2.37
CA LEU A 30 -10.69 4.78 1.46
C LEU A 30 -11.09 4.84 -0.01
N PHE A 31 -12.38 4.67 -0.33
CA PHE A 31 -12.87 4.59 -1.71
C PHE A 31 -13.93 5.65 -2.00
N PRO A 32 -13.55 6.94 -2.08
CA PRO A 32 -14.50 8.00 -2.44
C PRO A 32 -14.88 7.97 -3.93
N HIS A 33 -14.04 7.39 -4.79
CA HIS A 33 -14.25 7.27 -6.24
C HIS A 33 -13.64 5.96 -6.79
N ALA A 34 -14.10 5.49 -7.95
CA ALA A 34 -13.63 4.24 -8.56
C ALA A 34 -12.12 4.24 -8.86
N ASP A 35 -11.56 5.39 -9.27
CA ASP A 35 -10.13 5.50 -9.60
C ASP A 35 -9.23 5.27 -8.39
N PHE A 36 -9.69 5.65 -7.18
CA PHE A 36 -8.98 5.43 -5.93
C PHE A 36 -8.90 3.94 -5.62
N LYS A 37 -9.94 3.17 -5.99
CA LYS A 37 -9.98 1.72 -5.80
C LYS A 37 -8.90 1.02 -6.61
N TYR A 38 -8.78 1.33 -7.89
CA TYR A 38 -7.76 0.69 -8.74
C TYR A 38 -6.35 1.08 -8.32
N ALA A 39 -6.12 2.36 -7.99
CA ALA A 39 -4.84 2.83 -7.50
C ALA A 39 -4.44 2.18 -6.17
N LEU A 40 -5.38 2.07 -5.23
CA LEU A 40 -5.15 1.37 -3.95
C LEU A 40 -4.81 -0.11 -4.17
N ILE A 41 -5.56 -0.80 -5.02
CA ILE A 41 -5.30 -2.22 -5.35
C ILE A 41 -3.90 -2.37 -5.94
N ALA A 42 -3.52 -1.53 -6.90
CA ALA A 42 -2.20 -1.58 -7.52
C ALA A 42 -1.07 -1.39 -6.50
N VAL A 43 -1.19 -0.39 -5.62
CA VAL A 43 -0.19 -0.15 -4.56
C VAL A 43 -0.16 -1.29 -3.55
N THR A 44 -1.31 -1.82 -3.17
CA THR A 44 -1.40 -2.95 -2.23
C THR A 44 -0.73 -4.19 -2.80
N ILE A 45 -0.97 -4.50 -4.08
CA ILE A 45 -0.30 -5.61 -4.77
C ILE A 45 1.21 -5.36 -4.83
N ALA A 46 1.67 -4.15 -5.17
CA ALA A 46 3.09 -3.83 -5.21
C ALA A 46 3.78 -3.99 -3.84
N ALA A 47 3.13 -3.54 -2.77
CA ALA A 47 3.62 -3.70 -1.40
C ALA A 47 3.61 -5.17 -0.94
N PHE A 48 2.62 -5.95 -1.36
CA PHE A 48 2.58 -7.39 -1.09
C PHE A 48 3.73 -8.11 -1.82
N LEU A 49 3.92 -7.80 -3.10
CA LEU A 49 5.06 -8.30 -3.89
C LEU A 49 6.41 -7.93 -3.26
N ASP A 50 6.55 -6.74 -2.66
CA ASP A 50 7.78 -6.33 -1.97
C ASP A 50 8.15 -7.31 -0.85
N ILE A 51 7.15 -7.79 -0.10
CA ILE A 51 7.37 -8.80 0.95
C ILE A 51 7.89 -10.12 0.34
N PHE A 52 7.30 -10.58 -0.78
CA PHE A 52 7.75 -11.80 -1.44
C PHE A 52 9.14 -11.67 -2.06
N THR A 53 9.39 -10.60 -2.79
CA THR A 53 10.69 -10.38 -3.44
C THR A 53 11.79 -10.26 -2.38
N LYS A 54 11.53 -9.60 -1.25
CA LYS A 54 12.45 -9.54 -0.13
C LYS A 54 12.69 -10.88 0.54
N ALA A 55 11.64 -11.67 0.77
CA ALA A 55 11.76 -13.02 1.28
C ALA A 55 12.60 -13.89 0.34
N TYR A 56 12.38 -13.79 -0.97
CA TYR A 56 13.15 -14.49 -1.99
C TYR A 56 14.62 -14.06 -2.01
N ALA A 57 14.91 -12.76 -1.92
CA ALA A 57 16.27 -12.24 -1.83
C ALA A 57 17.04 -12.81 -0.62
N ILE A 58 16.38 -12.86 0.55
CA ILE A 58 16.95 -13.47 1.76
C ILE A 58 17.24 -14.96 1.54
N ILE A 59 16.30 -15.69 0.91
CA ILE A 59 16.45 -17.12 0.62
C ILE A 59 17.68 -17.38 -0.26
N ARG A 60 17.84 -16.59 -1.33
CA ARG A 60 18.97 -16.70 -2.26
C ARG A 60 20.30 -16.36 -1.58
N LYS A 61 20.37 -15.26 -0.83
CA LYS A 61 21.59 -14.83 -0.11
C LYS A 61 22.07 -15.83 0.95
N ASN A 62 21.17 -16.56 1.59
CA ASN A 62 21.52 -17.51 2.65
C ASN A 62 21.69 -18.96 2.14
N GLY A 63 21.76 -19.17 0.83
CA GLY A 63 22.02 -20.48 0.22
C GLY A 63 20.85 -21.47 0.35
N GLY A 64 19.61 -20.98 0.38
CA GLY A 64 18.39 -21.79 0.31
C GLY A 64 17.39 -21.54 1.45
N TYR A 65 16.17 -22.04 1.25
CA TYR A 65 15.03 -21.82 2.15
C TYR A 65 15.27 -22.39 3.56
N PHE A 66 15.70 -23.65 3.65
CA PHE A 66 15.94 -24.33 4.93
C PHE A 66 17.00 -23.63 5.80
N LYS A 67 18.10 -23.17 5.19
CA LYS A 67 19.14 -22.40 5.90
C LYS A 67 18.61 -21.06 6.38
N SER A 68 17.77 -20.40 5.60
CA SER A 68 17.18 -19.10 5.92
C SER A 68 16.18 -19.14 7.08
N VAL A 69 15.38 -20.21 7.16
CA VAL A 69 14.45 -20.46 8.27
C VAL A 69 15.21 -20.87 9.52
N ARG A 70 16.18 -21.80 9.40
CA ARG A 70 17.01 -22.24 10.54
C ARG A 70 17.78 -21.08 11.17
N ASN A 71 18.26 -20.14 10.36
CA ASN A 71 19.00 -18.96 10.82
C ASN A 71 18.09 -17.80 11.25
N LYS A 72 16.75 -17.97 11.28
CA LYS A 72 15.73 -16.96 11.64
C LYS A 72 15.81 -15.64 10.86
N LYS A 73 16.41 -15.65 9.65
CA LYS A 73 16.58 -14.43 8.84
C LYS A 73 15.30 -14.02 8.12
N LEU A 74 14.50 -14.99 7.68
CA LEU A 74 13.19 -14.79 7.02
C LEU A 74 12.12 -14.18 7.96
N PHE A 75 12.21 -14.45 9.26
CA PHE A 75 11.27 -13.97 10.27
C PHE A 75 11.96 -13.07 11.29
N SER A 76 13.00 -12.36 10.85
CA SER A 76 13.67 -11.43 11.76
C SER A 76 12.69 -10.34 12.20
N ARG A 77 12.70 -10.03 13.49
CA ARG A 77 11.82 -9.03 14.11
C ARG A 77 11.91 -7.69 13.37
N THR A 78 13.11 -7.30 12.96
CA THR A 78 13.38 -6.08 12.20
C THR A 78 12.72 -6.05 10.81
N MET A 79 12.59 -7.19 10.13
CA MET A 79 11.90 -7.27 8.84
C MET A 79 10.40 -7.02 9.02
N TRP A 80 9.79 -7.71 9.98
CA TRP A 80 8.36 -7.59 10.28
C TRP A 80 7.99 -6.23 10.84
N GLU A 81 8.79 -5.65 11.73
CA GLU A 81 8.57 -4.30 12.26
C GLU A 81 8.56 -3.26 11.12
N ARG A 82 9.51 -3.34 10.19
CA ARG A 82 9.52 -2.44 9.02
C ARG A 82 8.31 -2.63 8.11
N THR A 83 7.88 -3.87 7.89
CA THR A 83 6.69 -4.16 7.08
C THR A 83 5.42 -3.64 7.75
N ILE A 84 5.26 -3.84 9.07
CA ILE A 84 4.10 -3.34 9.83
C ILE A 84 4.05 -1.81 9.78
N VAL A 85 5.17 -1.14 10.04
CA VAL A 85 5.25 0.32 9.94
C VAL A 85 4.87 0.79 8.54
N LYS A 86 5.39 0.14 7.49
CA LYS A 86 5.05 0.47 6.09
C LYS A 86 3.54 0.34 5.81
N ILE A 87 2.94 -0.80 6.17
CA ILE A 87 1.51 -1.05 5.97
C ILE A 87 0.66 -0.02 6.72
N PHE A 88 1.01 0.26 7.97
CA PHE A 88 0.29 1.24 8.79
C PHE A 88 0.40 2.65 8.20
N SER A 89 1.61 3.09 7.81
CA SER A 89 1.81 4.38 7.17
C SER A 89 0.99 4.52 5.88
N TYR A 90 0.93 3.48 5.04
CA TYR A 90 0.16 3.52 3.80
C TYR A 90 -1.33 3.61 4.07
N LEU A 91 -1.86 2.81 5.02
CA LEU A 91 -3.26 2.86 5.41
C LEU A 91 -3.66 4.28 5.87
N ILE A 92 -2.84 4.92 6.70
CA ILE A 92 -3.09 6.29 7.16
C ILE A 92 -3.06 7.28 5.99
N ILE A 93 -2.07 7.20 5.10
CA ILE A 93 -1.99 8.09 3.94
C ILE A 93 -3.19 7.91 3.00
N PHE A 94 -3.64 6.68 2.75
CA PHE A 94 -4.82 6.42 1.93
C PHE A 94 -6.10 6.95 2.57
N ALA A 95 -6.25 6.80 3.89
CA ALA A 95 -7.38 7.37 4.61
C ALA A 95 -7.39 8.91 4.49
N LEU A 96 -6.26 9.56 4.71
CA LEU A 96 -6.13 11.03 4.55
C LEU A 96 -6.41 11.48 3.11
N THR A 97 -5.94 10.73 2.12
CA THR A 97 -6.17 10.99 0.70
C THR A 97 -7.64 10.82 0.33
N GLY A 98 -8.32 9.84 0.91
CA GLY A 98 -9.76 9.64 0.75
C GLY A 98 -10.58 10.72 1.42
N LEU A 99 -10.19 11.14 2.63
CA LEU A 99 -10.82 12.26 3.35
C LEU A 99 -10.61 13.60 2.63
N SER A 100 -9.43 13.84 2.04
CA SER A 100 -9.18 15.09 1.31
C SER A 100 -10.11 15.25 0.10
N TYR A 101 -10.53 14.15 -0.53
CA TYR A 101 -11.58 14.19 -1.55
C TYR A 101 -12.94 14.63 -1.01
N ARG A 102 -13.24 14.37 0.27
CA ARG A 102 -14.50 14.74 0.91
C ARG A 102 -14.49 16.18 1.44
N VAL A 103 -13.33 16.68 1.86
CA VAL A 103 -13.17 18.00 2.51
C VAL A 103 -12.94 19.12 1.47
N VAL A 104 -12.19 18.86 0.41
CA VAL A 104 -11.84 19.88 -0.58
C VAL A 104 -13.02 20.10 -1.53
N PHE A 105 -13.51 21.34 -1.60
CA PHE A 105 -14.61 21.74 -2.48
C PHE A 105 -14.31 21.52 -3.97
N LEU A 106 -13.03 21.54 -4.36
CA LEU A 106 -12.55 21.27 -5.72
C LEU A 106 -12.21 19.79 -5.90
N LYS A 107 -13.20 18.97 -6.29
CA LYS A 107 -13.04 17.52 -6.51
C LYS A 107 -11.88 17.15 -7.45
N GLU A 108 -11.58 17.99 -8.45
CA GLU A 108 -10.48 17.77 -9.38
C GLU A 108 -9.09 17.92 -8.71
N ALA A 109 -8.94 18.87 -7.78
CA ALA A 109 -7.69 19.02 -7.04
C ALA A 109 -7.39 17.77 -6.18
N SER A 110 -8.42 17.20 -5.57
CA SER A 110 -8.28 15.97 -4.78
C SER A 110 -7.97 14.74 -5.63
N LYS A 111 -8.51 14.65 -6.86
CA LYS A 111 -8.13 13.59 -7.81
C LYS A 111 -6.66 13.69 -8.20
N ILE A 112 -6.16 14.91 -8.48
CA ILE A 112 -4.75 15.14 -8.81
C ILE A 112 -3.87 14.76 -7.62
N MET A 113 -4.22 15.20 -6.41
CA MET A 113 -3.50 14.87 -5.19
C MET A 113 -3.46 13.36 -4.95
N ALA A 114 -4.59 12.67 -5.10
CA ALA A 114 -4.65 11.23 -4.93
C ALA A 114 -3.80 10.49 -5.97
N SER A 115 -3.92 10.88 -7.24
CA SER A 115 -3.10 10.32 -8.32
C SER A 115 -1.60 10.46 -8.02
N PHE A 116 -1.18 11.62 -7.54
CA PHE A 116 0.20 11.85 -7.12
C PHE A 116 0.61 10.93 -5.95
N VAL A 117 -0.16 10.91 -4.87
CA VAL A 117 0.12 10.09 -3.68
C VAL A 117 0.25 8.61 -4.04
N TYR A 118 -0.73 8.06 -4.77
CA TYR A 118 -0.70 6.66 -5.18
C TYR A 118 0.46 6.37 -6.13
N SER A 119 0.79 7.28 -7.06
CA SER A 119 1.91 7.12 -7.99
C SER A 119 3.26 7.10 -7.27
N VAL A 120 3.47 8.00 -6.31
CA VAL A 120 4.69 8.07 -5.49
C VAL A 120 4.87 6.77 -4.71
N ILE A 121 3.83 6.31 -4.02
CA ILE A 121 3.90 5.08 -3.24
C ILE A 121 4.10 3.86 -4.15
N PHE A 122 3.40 3.80 -5.28
CA PHE A 122 3.58 2.73 -6.27
C PHE A 122 5.03 2.66 -6.76
N LEU A 123 5.62 3.79 -7.17
CA LEU A 123 7.00 3.83 -7.65
C LEU A 123 8.01 3.46 -6.56
N ARG A 124 7.74 3.86 -5.31
CA ARG A 124 8.58 3.47 -4.17
C ARG A 124 8.61 1.95 -3.99
N GLU A 125 7.45 1.30 -4.04
CA GLU A 125 7.34 -0.15 -3.92
C GLU A 125 7.88 -0.87 -5.15
N PHE A 126 7.68 -0.31 -6.35
CA PHE A 126 8.26 -0.83 -7.58
C PHE A 126 9.79 -0.83 -7.53
N GLN A 127 10.40 0.28 -7.08
CA GLN A 127 11.84 0.35 -6.84
C GLN A 127 12.30 -0.67 -5.80
N SER A 128 11.57 -0.80 -4.68
CA SER A 128 11.90 -1.75 -3.61
C SER A 128 11.90 -3.21 -4.10
N ASN A 129 10.90 -3.58 -4.90
CA ASN A 129 10.84 -4.89 -5.56
C ASN A 129 12.04 -5.15 -6.47
N ILE A 130 12.44 -4.16 -7.28
CA ILE A 130 13.62 -4.30 -8.15
C ILE A 130 14.90 -4.44 -7.32
N GLU A 131 15.05 -3.66 -6.25
CA GLU A 131 16.18 -3.77 -5.34
C GLU A 131 16.28 -5.17 -4.74
N ASN A 132 15.17 -5.74 -4.28
CA ASN A 132 15.13 -7.11 -3.77
C ASN A 132 15.49 -8.14 -4.86
N LEU A 133 15.01 -7.97 -6.11
CA LEU A 133 15.33 -8.88 -7.21
C LEU A 133 16.81 -8.80 -7.63
N ILE A 134 17.40 -7.60 -7.65
CA ILE A 134 18.84 -7.42 -7.88
C ILE A 134 19.64 -8.12 -6.77
N GLU A 135 19.23 -7.96 -5.51
CA GLU A 135 19.83 -8.66 -4.38
C GLU A 135 19.74 -10.20 -4.49
N ALA A 136 18.74 -10.71 -5.21
CA ALA A 136 18.57 -12.13 -5.50
C ALA A 136 19.41 -12.62 -6.70
N GLY A 137 20.06 -11.71 -7.43
CA GLY A 137 20.93 -11.97 -8.58
C GLY A 137 20.35 -11.60 -9.95
N ALA A 138 19.23 -10.87 -10.01
CA ALA A 138 18.67 -10.41 -11.28
C ALA A 138 19.43 -9.19 -11.83
N ASP A 139 19.68 -9.15 -13.14
CA ASP A 139 20.27 -7.99 -13.82
C ASP A 139 19.19 -6.96 -14.20
N LEU A 140 18.81 -6.11 -13.24
CA LEU A 140 17.77 -5.09 -13.38
C LEU A 140 18.28 -3.67 -13.04
N GLY A 141 19.60 -3.45 -13.08
CA GLY A 141 20.20 -2.16 -12.72
C GLY A 141 19.72 -0.98 -13.59
N TRP A 142 19.49 -1.25 -14.88
CA TRP A 142 18.92 -0.28 -15.82
C TRP A 142 17.50 0.14 -15.42
N LEU A 143 16.68 -0.83 -15.01
CA LEU A 143 15.29 -0.60 -14.62
C LEU A 143 15.21 0.15 -13.29
N LYS A 144 16.08 -0.19 -12.33
CA LYS A 144 16.22 0.57 -11.08
C LYS A 144 16.52 2.04 -11.36
N SER A 145 17.47 2.29 -12.26
CA SER A 145 17.88 3.66 -12.63
C SER A 145 16.75 4.42 -13.33
N PHE A 146 16.00 3.76 -14.20
CA PHE A 146 14.83 4.33 -14.86
C PHE A 146 13.74 4.72 -13.87
N VAL A 147 13.39 3.82 -12.94
CA VAL A 147 12.34 4.05 -11.93
C VAL A 147 12.74 5.18 -10.99
N LYS A 148 14.00 5.21 -10.54
CA LYS A 148 14.51 6.30 -9.71
C LYS A 148 14.36 7.65 -10.42
N LYS A 149 14.78 7.75 -11.69
CA LYS A 149 14.58 8.97 -12.49
C LYS A 149 13.11 9.38 -12.60
N ARG A 150 12.19 8.42 -12.73
CA ARG A 150 10.75 8.69 -12.77
C ARG A 150 10.23 9.21 -11.43
N TYR A 151 10.68 8.63 -10.33
CA TYR A 151 10.34 9.07 -8.97
C TYR A 151 10.85 10.50 -8.72
N ASP A 152 12.12 10.76 -9.00
CA ASP A 152 12.75 12.08 -8.82
C ASP A 152 12.02 13.14 -9.66
N LYS A 153 11.72 12.84 -10.92
CA LYS A 153 10.96 13.74 -11.80
C LYS A 153 9.57 14.06 -11.26
N LEU A 154 8.85 13.08 -10.71
CA LEU A 154 7.53 13.32 -10.12
C LEU A 154 7.59 14.26 -8.92
N MET A 155 8.67 14.19 -8.13
CA MET A 155 8.87 15.12 -7.01
C MET A 155 9.15 16.54 -7.52
N GLU A 156 10.00 16.70 -8.54
CA GLU A 156 10.32 18.00 -9.14
C GLU A 156 9.11 18.65 -9.83
N ASP A 157 8.30 17.87 -10.56
CA ASP A 157 7.12 18.39 -11.28
C ASP A 157 6.06 18.95 -10.31
N ARG A 158 6.03 18.47 -9.04
CA ARG A 158 5.17 19.03 -8.00
C ARG A 158 5.64 20.42 -7.56
N GLU A 159 6.94 20.57 -7.30
CA GLU A 159 7.53 21.84 -6.83
C GLU A 159 7.34 22.97 -7.86
N LYS A 160 7.54 22.66 -9.15
CA LYS A 160 7.37 23.64 -10.25
C LYS A 160 5.90 23.96 -10.57
N GLY A 161 4.97 23.08 -10.22
CA GLY A 161 3.54 23.29 -10.40
C GLY A 161 2.90 24.22 -9.36
N GLU A 162 3.51 24.31 -8.18
CA GLU A 162 3.13 25.25 -7.11
C GLU A 162 3.66 26.67 -7.38
N ASP A 163 4.79 26.82 -8.07
CA ASP A 163 5.42 28.13 -8.39
C ASP A 163 4.80 28.86 -9.61
N LYS A 164 3.90 28.19 -10.34
CA LYS A 164 3.19 28.74 -11.52
C LYS A 164 1.72 29.07 -11.25
N ARG A 165 1.28 29.11 -9.98
CA ARG A 165 -0.10 29.43 -9.57
C ARG A 165 -0.15 30.63 -8.64
#